data_AF-A0A9P7ADJ8-F1
#
_entry.id   AF-A0A9P7ADJ8-F1
#
_cell.length_a   1.000
_cell.length_b   1.000
_cell.length_c   1.000
_cell.angle_alpha   90.00
_cell.angle_beta   90.00
_cell.angle_gamma   90.00
#
_symmetry.space_group_name_H-M   'P 1'
#
loop_
_entity.id
_entity.type
_entity.pdbx_description
1 polymer ?
#
loop_
_entity_poly.entity_id
_entity_poly.type
_entity_poly.pdbx_seq_one_letter_code
_entity_poly.pdbx_strand_id
1 'polypeptide(L)'
;MSPGSFVLLSESCPKSSPPPELDVVLLMACSHLARHLADAYLNPVTINFDMVRYSDALKMQESGINPQREQSLLERFPPVDQLLLERPAVVLDKFGLIVLWYLPGAINETTQNDMMVATKMMSDHLEKSVSRTAAKTETWRTQGSNFRPSENGLTLDCINL
;
A
#
# COMPACT_ATOMS: atom_id res chain seq x y z
N MET A 1 -29.11 -26.33 -23.69
CA MET A 1 -28.35 -25.17 -23.19
C MET A 1 -28.98 -24.77 -21.87
N SER A 2 -28.41 -25.22 -20.75
CA SER A 2 -28.88 -24.88 -19.41
C SER A 2 -28.07 -23.71 -18.85
N PRO A 3 -28.71 -22.73 -18.19
CA PRO A 3 -27.99 -21.70 -17.47
C PRO A 3 -27.42 -22.29 -16.17
N GLY A 4 -26.10 -22.22 -16.03
CA GLY A 4 -25.39 -22.66 -14.83
C GLY A 4 -25.77 -21.79 -13.65
N SER A 5 -26.45 -22.39 -12.68
CA SER A 5 -26.78 -21.79 -11.39
C SER A 5 -25.49 -21.56 -10.60
N PHE A 6 -25.16 -20.30 -10.34
CA PHE A 6 -24.06 -19.94 -9.47
C PHE A 6 -24.49 -20.21 -8.02
N VAL A 7 -23.95 -21.27 -7.43
CA VAL A 7 -24.19 -21.60 -6.02
C VAL A 7 -23.44 -20.57 -5.19
N LEU A 8 -24.17 -19.68 -4.51
CA LEU A 8 -23.63 -18.92 -3.40
C LEU A 8 -23.29 -19.92 -2.30
N LEU A 9 -22.04 -20.38 -2.26
CA LEU A 9 -21.50 -21.03 -1.08
C LEU A 9 -21.49 -19.96 0.01
N SER A 10 -22.54 -19.99 0.83
CA SER A 10 -22.58 -19.44 2.18
C SER A 10 -21.56 -20.20 3.03
N GLU A 11 -20.28 -20.04 2.73
CA GLU A 11 -19.24 -20.37 3.70
C GLU A 11 -19.33 -19.30 4.78
N SER A 12 -19.92 -19.69 5.91
CA SER A 12 -19.88 -18.91 7.13
C SER A 12 -18.42 -18.52 7.38
N CYS A 13 -18.12 -17.22 7.22
CA CYS A 13 -16.82 -16.65 7.53
C CYS A 13 -16.39 -17.18 8.91
N PRO A 14 -15.26 -17.89 9.03
CA PRO A 14 -14.83 -18.43 10.30
C PRO A 14 -14.76 -17.27 11.29
N LYS A 15 -15.63 -17.27 12.29
CA LYS A 15 -15.56 -16.31 13.39
C LYS A 15 -14.26 -16.60 14.12
N SER A 16 -13.20 -15.88 13.74
CA SER A 16 -11.99 -15.84 14.54
C SER A 16 -12.37 -15.21 15.86
N SER A 17 -12.63 -16.03 16.87
CA SER A 17 -12.68 -15.52 18.24
C SER A 17 -11.30 -14.90 18.51
N PRO A 18 -11.22 -13.62 18.88
CA PRO A 18 -9.94 -13.03 19.22
C PRO A 18 -9.29 -13.83 20.35
N PRO A 19 -7.95 -13.90 20.41
CA PRO A 19 -7.25 -14.55 21.51
C PRO A 19 -7.76 -14.00 22.85
N PRO A 20 -7.98 -14.86 23.86
CA PRO A 20 -8.59 -14.45 25.14
C PRO A 20 -7.76 -13.44 25.95
N GLU A 21 -6.53 -13.15 25.54
CA GLU A 21 -5.61 -12.20 26.20
C GLU A 21 -5.50 -10.84 25.49
N LEU A 22 -6.28 -10.60 24.42
CA LEU A 22 -6.21 -9.34 23.69
C LEU A 22 -6.94 -8.23 24.46
N ASP A 23 -6.24 -7.12 24.73
CA ASP A 23 -6.82 -5.92 25.33
C ASP A 23 -8.07 -5.48 24.56
N VAL A 24 -9.13 -5.11 25.27
CA VAL A 24 -10.42 -4.68 24.70
C VAL A 24 -10.22 -3.49 23.76
N VAL A 25 -9.30 -2.58 24.09
CA VAL A 25 -8.97 -1.43 23.23
C VAL A 25 -8.38 -1.91 21.90
N LEU A 26 -7.44 -2.85 21.95
CA LEU A 26 -6.81 -3.41 20.76
C LEU A 26 -7.83 -4.21 19.91
N LEU A 27 -8.72 -4.96 20.55
CA LEU A 27 -9.79 -5.68 19.87
C LEU A 27 -10.73 -4.74 19.12
N MET A 28 -11.13 -3.63 19.75
CA MET A 28 -11.97 -2.61 19.10
C MET A 28 -11.23 -1.98 17.92
N ALA A 29 -9.94 -1.67 18.06
CA ALA A 29 -9.13 -1.13 16.97
C ALA A 29 -9.04 -2.10 15.78
N CYS A 30 -8.78 -3.38 16.03
CA CYS A 30 -8.76 -4.41 14.98
C CYS A 30 -10.13 -4.54 14.30
N SER A 31 -11.21 -4.55 15.08
CA SER A 31 -12.58 -4.65 14.53
C SER A 31 -12.93 -3.43 13.67
N HIS A 32 -12.48 -2.25 14.09
CA HIS A 32 -12.67 -1.00 13.34
C HIS A 32 -11.89 -1.01 12.01
N LEU A 33 -10.63 -1.43 12.03
CA LEU A 33 -9.80 -1.56 10.84
C LEU A 33 -10.35 -2.63 9.87
N ALA A 34 -10.77 -3.79 10.39
CA ALA A 34 -11.39 -4.84 9.59
C ALA A 34 -12.66 -4.34 8.88
N ARG A 35 -13.47 -3.51 9.54
CA ARG A 35 -14.64 -2.88 8.92
C ARG A 35 -14.25 -1.97 7.76
N HIS A 36 -13.24 -1.12 7.93
CA HIS A 36 -12.77 -0.23 6.86
C HIS A 36 -12.22 -1.00 5.67
N LEU A 37 -11.50 -2.11 5.91
CA LEU A 37 -11.04 -3.01 4.86
C LEU A 37 -12.22 -3.65 4.11
N ALA A 38 -13.24 -4.12 4.82
CA ALA A 38 -14.43 -4.69 4.20
C ALA A 38 -15.18 -3.64 3.36
N ASP A 39 -15.36 -2.43 3.89
CA ASP A 39 -16.02 -1.33 3.18
C ASP A 39 -15.24 -0.94 1.92
N ALA A 40 -13.90 -0.88 1.99
CA ALA A 40 -13.05 -0.61 0.84
C ALA A 40 -13.13 -1.72 -0.21
N TYR A 41 -13.11 -2.98 0.22
CA TYR A 41 -13.21 -4.13 -0.68
C TYR A 41 -14.52 -4.14 -1.46
N LEU A 42 -15.61 -3.71 -0.82
CA LEU A 42 -16.93 -3.58 -1.44
C LEU A 42 -17.07 -2.34 -2.34
N ASN A 43 -16.08 -1.45 -2.35
CA ASN A 43 -16.07 -0.22 -3.14
C ASN A 43 -14.82 -0.14 -4.06
N PRO A 44 -14.72 -1.01 -5.07
CA PRO A 44 -13.61 -0.99 -6.01
C PRO A 44 -13.74 0.19 -6.99
N VAL A 45 -12.63 0.87 -7.23
CA VAL A 45 -12.50 1.94 -8.23
C VAL A 45 -11.44 1.55 -9.24
N THR A 46 -11.82 1.36 -10.50
CA THR A 46 -10.87 0.98 -11.55
C THR A 46 -10.32 2.20 -12.27
N ILE A 47 -9.00 2.26 -12.41
CA ILE A 47 -8.30 3.29 -13.18
C ILE A 47 -7.71 2.68 -14.45
N ASN A 48 -7.66 3.46 -15.53
CA ASN A 48 -7.01 3.05 -16.78
C ASN A 48 -5.48 3.18 -16.69
N PHE A 49 -4.89 2.42 -15.78
CA PHE A 49 -3.45 2.34 -15.57
C PHE A 49 -2.98 0.89 -15.72
N ASP A 50 -1.71 0.71 -16.07
CA ASP A 50 -1.09 -0.60 -16.30
C ASP A 50 0.08 -0.75 -15.33
N MET A 51 -0.19 -1.34 -14.17
CA MET A 51 0.78 -1.37 -13.07
C MET A 51 2.00 -2.25 -13.41
N VAL A 52 1.76 -3.37 -14.10
CA VAL A 52 2.84 -4.28 -14.54
C VAL A 52 3.76 -3.57 -15.51
N ARG A 53 3.21 -2.92 -16.55
CA ARG A 53 4.03 -2.22 -17.55
C ARG A 53 4.76 -1.02 -16.96
N TYR A 54 4.17 -0.34 -15.97
CA TYR A 54 4.84 0.71 -15.23
C TYR A 54 6.02 0.16 -14.42
N SER A 55 5.81 -0.92 -13.66
CA SER A 55 6.86 -1.61 -12.91
C SER A 55 8.02 -2.07 -13.80
N ASP A 56 7.73 -2.68 -14.96
CA ASP A 56 8.76 -3.10 -15.92
C ASP A 56 9.54 -1.92 -16.52
N ALA A 57 8.90 -0.76 -16.61
CA ALA A 57 9.56 0.43 -17.10
C ALA A 57 10.46 1.05 -16.04
N LEU A 58 10.16 0.92 -14.74
CA LEU A 58 11.01 1.41 -13.66
C LEU A 58 12.32 0.63 -13.63
N LYS A 59 13.45 1.35 -13.56
CA LYS A 59 14.75 0.70 -13.32
C LYS A 59 14.89 0.39 -11.83
N MET A 60 15.63 -0.67 -11.52
CA MET A 60 16.09 -0.92 -10.16
C MET A 60 16.79 0.33 -9.60
N GLN A 61 16.48 0.68 -8.35
CA GLN A 61 17.07 1.82 -7.62
C GLN A 61 16.82 3.19 -8.27
N GLU A 62 15.68 3.37 -8.95
CA GLU A 62 15.28 4.72 -9.37
C GLU A 62 15.13 5.64 -8.15
N SER A 63 15.92 6.71 -8.16
CA SER A 63 16.02 7.67 -7.07
C SER A 63 14.87 8.68 -7.06
N GLY A 64 14.08 8.76 -8.14
CA GLY A 64 12.99 9.74 -8.30
C GLY A 64 13.46 11.19 -8.49
N ILE A 65 14.77 11.43 -8.61
CA ILE A 65 15.35 12.78 -8.65
C ILE A 65 15.85 13.19 -10.05
N ASN A 66 15.82 12.29 -11.04
CA ASN A 66 16.28 12.60 -12.40
C ASN A 66 15.11 13.17 -13.21
N PRO A 67 15.06 14.49 -13.49
CA PRO A 67 13.89 15.10 -14.12
C PRO A 67 13.62 14.59 -15.54
N GLN A 68 14.67 14.28 -16.31
CA GLN A 68 14.53 13.72 -17.65
C GLN A 68 13.89 12.33 -17.59
N ARG A 69 14.25 11.55 -16.56
CA ARG A 69 13.69 10.23 -16.34
C ARG A 69 12.23 10.31 -15.92
N GLU A 70 11.91 11.16 -14.94
CA GLU A 70 10.54 11.40 -14.49
C GLU A 70 9.65 11.87 -15.64
N GLN A 71 10.14 12.80 -16.45
CA GLN A 71 9.43 13.28 -17.64
C GLN A 71 9.17 12.15 -18.65
N SER A 72 10.17 11.30 -18.92
CA SER A 72 10.01 10.15 -19.82
C SER A 72 8.97 9.14 -19.31
N LEU A 73 8.87 8.97 -17.98
CA LEU A 73 7.87 8.11 -17.36
C LEU A 73 6.48 8.74 -17.44
N LEU A 74 6.36 10.04 -17.19
CA LEU A 74 5.10 10.78 -17.27
C LEU A 74 4.51 10.77 -18.68
N GLU A 75 5.34 10.94 -19.71
CA GLU A 75 4.91 10.86 -21.12
C GLU A 75 4.44 9.46 -21.50
N ARG A 76 5.09 8.42 -20.95
CA ARG A 76 4.76 7.03 -21.23
C ARG A 76 3.56 6.52 -20.43
N PHE A 77 3.37 7.05 -19.23
CA PHE A 77 2.34 6.67 -18.26
C PHE A 77 1.68 7.94 -17.73
N PRO A 78 0.80 8.58 -18.53
CA PRO A 78 0.15 9.82 -18.12
C PRO A 78 -0.71 9.59 -16.87
N PRO A 79 -0.84 10.61 -16.00
CA PRO A 79 -1.70 10.54 -14.83
C PRO A 79 -3.13 10.22 -15.26
N VAL A 80 -3.79 9.37 -14.48
CA VAL A 80 -5.22 9.14 -14.64
C VAL A 80 -5.97 10.41 -14.20
N ASP A 81 -7.16 10.64 -14.75
CA ASP A 81 -8.05 11.74 -14.36
C ASP A 81 -8.17 11.87 -12.84
N GLN A 82 -8.41 13.09 -12.35
CA GLN A 82 -8.52 13.36 -10.92
C GLN A 82 -9.59 12.48 -10.27
N LEU A 83 -9.12 11.49 -9.50
CA LEU A 83 -9.97 10.59 -8.75
C LEU A 83 -10.21 11.17 -7.35
N LEU A 84 -11.46 11.53 -7.07
CA LEU A 84 -11.89 11.95 -5.73
C LEU A 84 -12.35 10.73 -4.93
N LEU A 85 -11.67 10.45 -3.82
CA LEU A 85 -12.01 9.37 -2.90
C LEU A 85 -12.52 9.96 -1.58
N GLU A 86 -13.81 9.76 -1.28
CA GLU A 86 -14.44 10.27 -0.05
C GLU A 86 -14.70 9.18 1.00
N ARG A 87 -14.69 7.91 0.58
CA ARG A 87 -15.02 6.74 1.40
C ARG A 87 -13.99 5.64 1.19
N PRO A 88 -13.86 4.67 2.11
CA PRO A 88 -12.96 3.55 1.92
C PRO A 88 -13.13 2.92 0.54
N ALA A 89 -12.01 2.66 -0.15
CA ALA A 89 -12.02 2.15 -1.52
C ALA A 89 -10.74 1.35 -1.82
N VAL A 90 -10.88 0.36 -2.70
CA VAL A 90 -9.73 -0.30 -3.34
C VAL A 90 -9.59 0.26 -4.74
N VAL A 91 -8.45 0.89 -5.03
CA VAL A 91 -8.13 1.32 -6.39
C VAL A 91 -7.46 0.18 -7.13
N LEU A 92 -8.06 -0.20 -8.25
CA LEU A 92 -7.61 -1.27 -9.13
C LEU A 92 -7.09 -0.70 -10.44
N ASP A 93 -6.06 -1.30 -11.01
CA ASP A 93 -5.62 -1.03 -12.37
C ASP A 93 -6.60 -1.65 -13.40
N LYS A 94 -6.36 -1.41 -14.69
CA LYS A 94 -7.28 -1.89 -15.76
C LYS A 94 -7.35 -3.41 -15.87
N PHE A 95 -6.43 -4.13 -15.22
CA PHE A 95 -6.37 -5.60 -15.17
C PHE A 95 -6.84 -6.16 -13.82
N GLY A 96 -7.32 -5.31 -12.91
CA GLY A 96 -7.81 -5.73 -11.59
C GLY A 96 -6.70 -5.90 -10.55
N LEU A 97 -5.49 -5.43 -10.80
CA LEU A 97 -4.42 -5.42 -9.79
C LEU A 97 -4.63 -4.28 -8.81
N ILE A 98 -4.43 -4.56 -7.53
CA ILE A 98 -4.56 -3.54 -6.48
C ILE A 98 -3.40 -2.54 -6.58
N VAL A 99 -3.74 -1.27 -6.80
CA VAL A 99 -2.79 -0.15 -6.83
C VAL A 99 -2.74 0.53 -5.45
N LEU A 100 -3.89 0.74 -4.82
CA LEU A 100 -3.98 1.48 -3.56
C LEU A 100 -5.19 1.01 -2.74
N TRP A 101 -4.99 0.87 -1.42
CA TRP A 101 -6.07 0.86 -0.45
C TRP A 101 -6.25 2.27 0.12
N TYR A 102 -7.41 2.86 -0.08
CA TYR A 102 -7.80 4.11 0.56
C TYR A 102 -8.71 3.81 1.75
N LEU A 103 -8.24 4.11 2.97
CA LEU A 103 -8.88 3.70 4.22
C LEU A 103 -9.00 4.88 5.20
N PRO A 104 -9.82 5.90 4.87
CA PRO A 104 -9.98 7.07 5.72
C PRO A 104 -10.59 6.66 7.06
N GLY A 105 -9.98 7.11 8.17
CA GLY A 105 -10.48 6.82 9.51
C GLY A 105 -10.24 5.41 10.03
N ALA A 106 -9.50 4.55 9.31
CA ALA A 106 -9.19 3.19 9.76
C ALA A 106 -8.34 3.14 11.04
N ILE A 107 -7.56 4.19 11.29
CA ILE A 107 -6.88 4.43 12.57
C ILE A 107 -7.66 5.52 13.30
N ASN A 108 -8.00 5.31 14.56
CA ASN A 108 -8.74 6.29 15.34
C ASN A 108 -7.88 7.55 15.64
N GLU A 109 -8.53 8.68 15.89
CA GLU A 109 -7.86 9.98 16.08
C GLU A 109 -6.91 10.00 17.28
N THR A 110 -7.28 9.35 18.39
CA THR A 110 -6.43 9.27 19.59
C THR A 110 -5.10 8.57 19.28
N THR A 111 -5.16 7.41 18.64
CA THR A 111 -3.97 6.66 18.20
C THR A 111 -3.14 7.46 17.20
N GLN A 112 -3.77 8.18 16.27
CA GLN A 112 -3.03 9.07 15.36
C GLN A 112 -2.29 10.20 16.12
N ASN A 113 -2.94 10.79 17.13
CA ASN A 113 -2.34 11.82 17.97
C ASN A 113 -1.18 11.26 18.81
N ASP A 114 -1.35 10.08 19.41
CA ASP A 114 -0.29 9.41 20.17
C ASP A 114 0.92 9.10 19.29
N MET A 115 0.68 8.56 18.08
CA MET A 115 1.72 8.32 17.08
C MET A 115 2.43 9.63 16.68
N MET A 116 1.70 10.72 16.50
CA MET A 116 2.26 12.02 16.16
C MET A 116 3.13 12.58 17.30
N VAL A 117 2.68 12.49 18.56
CA VAL A 117 3.44 12.92 19.73
C VAL A 117 4.71 12.08 19.87
N ALA A 118 4.61 10.76 19.78
CA ALA A 118 5.76 9.85 19.82
C ALA A 118 6.77 10.15 18.71
N THR A 119 6.29 10.38 17.48
CA THR A 119 7.14 10.73 16.34
C THR A 119 7.88 12.05 16.57
N LYS A 120 7.21 13.06 17.13
CA LYS A 120 7.83 14.34 17.50
C LYS A 120 8.89 14.16 18.58
N MET A 121 8.65 13.32 19.58
CA MET A 121 9.65 13.03 20.62
C MET A 121 10.92 12.37 20.07
N MET A 122 10.79 11.66 18.95
CA MET A 122 11.88 10.95 18.30
C MET A 122 12.54 11.72 17.15
N SER A 123 12.07 12.93 16.81
CA SER A 123 12.51 13.66 15.60
C SER A 123 14.02 13.78 15.52
N ASP A 124 14.68 14.20 16.60
CA ASP A 124 16.13 14.40 16.66
C ASP A 124 16.91 13.10 16.39
N HIS A 125 16.38 11.97 16.85
CA HIS A 125 16.98 10.67 16.61
C HIS A 125 16.80 10.22 15.16
N LEU A 126 15.61 10.45 14.59
CA LEU A 126 15.30 10.14 13.19
C LEU A 126 16.14 10.99 12.24
N GLU A 127 16.26 12.29 12.48
CA GLU A 127 17.10 13.21 11.70
C GLU A 127 18.57 12.82 11.73
N LYS A 128 19.10 12.45 12.90
CA LYS A 128 20.47 11.95 13.03
C LYS A 128 20.67 10.63 12.29
N SER A 129 19.66 9.75 12.27
CA SER A 129 19.69 8.49 11.53
C SER A 129 19.79 8.73 10.02
N VAL A 130 19.01 9.67 9.50
CA VAL A 130 19.04 10.05 8.07
C VAL A 130 20.35 10.77 7.70
N SER A 131 20.84 11.64 8.59
CA SER A 131 22.05 12.44 8.34
C SER A 131 23.34 11.61 8.34
N ARG A 132 23.43 10.54 9.15
CA ARG A 132 24.60 9.64 9.13
C ARG A 132 24.75 8.87 7.82
N THR A 133 23.64 8.59 7.14
CA THR A 133 23.66 8.02 5.78
C THR A 133 24.03 9.03 4.71
N ALA A 134 23.86 10.34 4.92
CA ALA A 134 24.14 11.37 3.90
C ALA A 134 25.64 11.54 3.55
N ALA A 135 26.56 11.02 4.39
CA ALA A 135 27.98 10.96 4.06
C ALA A 135 28.32 9.85 3.04
N LYS A 136 27.39 8.93 2.77
CA LYS A 136 27.45 7.96 1.67
C LYS A 136 26.46 8.40 0.59
N THR A 137 26.87 8.30 -0.67
CA THR A 137 26.04 8.62 -1.84
C THR A 137 24.81 7.71 -2.00
N GLU A 138 24.65 6.73 -1.11
CA GLU A 138 23.64 5.69 -1.13
C GLU A 138 22.75 5.80 0.12
N THR A 139 21.44 5.89 -0.11
CA THR A 139 20.41 5.87 0.94
C THR A 139 19.85 4.47 1.05
N TRP A 140 19.06 4.16 2.09
CA TRP A 140 18.37 2.86 2.16
C TRP A 140 17.51 2.57 0.91
N ARG A 141 17.03 3.62 0.21
CA ARG A 141 16.24 3.53 -1.03
C ARG A 141 17.07 3.29 -2.29
N THR A 142 18.37 3.57 -2.26
CA THR A 142 19.22 3.54 -3.46
C THR A 142 20.43 2.61 -3.31
N GLN A 143 20.73 2.16 -2.10
CA GLN A 143 21.83 1.24 -1.81
C GLN A 143 21.56 -0.13 -2.43
N GLY A 144 22.40 -0.54 -3.37
CA GLY A 144 22.15 -1.75 -4.16
C GLY A 144 22.14 -3.05 -3.37
N SER A 145 22.81 -3.12 -2.22
CA SER A 145 22.77 -4.29 -1.33
C SER A 145 21.41 -4.53 -0.69
N ASN A 146 20.50 -3.55 -0.72
CA ASN A 146 19.14 -3.70 -0.18
C ASN A 146 18.19 -4.37 -1.16
N PHE A 147 18.59 -4.50 -2.44
CA PHE A 147 17.77 -5.08 -3.49
C PHE A 147 18.31 -6.46 -3.84
N ARG A 148 17.46 -7.48 -3.70
CA ARG A 148 17.79 -8.83 -4.14
C ARG A 148 17.14 -9.07 -5.50
N PRO A 149 17.85 -9.64 -6.48
CA PRO A 149 17.22 -10.10 -7.70
C PRO A 149 16.20 -11.20 -7.37
N SER A 150 15.05 -11.19 -8.05
CA SER A 150 14.05 -12.26 -7.96
C SER A 150 14.69 -13.58 -8.41
N GLU A 151 14.67 -14.59 -7.54
CA GLU A 151 15.36 -15.88 -7.78
C GLU A 151 14.70 -16.72 -8.90
N ASN A 152 13.49 -16.36 -9.37
CA ASN A 152 12.68 -17.25 -10.21
C ASN A 152 12.04 -16.59 -11.45
N GLY A 153 12.39 -15.35 -11.82
CA GLY A 153 11.85 -14.70 -13.03
C GLY A 153 10.34 -14.44 -13.01
N LEU A 154 9.67 -14.62 -11.87
CA LEU A 154 8.31 -14.18 -11.61
C LEU A 154 8.40 -12.82 -10.94
N THR A 155 8.20 -11.75 -11.71
CA THR A 155 8.01 -10.41 -11.18
C THR A 155 6.58 -10.27 -10.68
N LEU A 156 6.36 -10.66 -9.43
CA LEU A 156 5.36 -10.01 -8.59
C LEU A 156 6.11 -9.43 -7.39
N ASP A 157 6.94 -8.43 -7.67
CA ASP A 157 7.66 -7.67 -6.65
C ASP A 157 6.67 -6.74 -5.95
N CYS A 158 5.86 -7.33 -5.08
CA CYS A 158 5.26 -6.58 -3.99
C CYS A 158 6.39 -6.17 -3.05
N ILE A 159 6.46 -4.89 -2.71
CA ILE A 159 7.20 -4.41 -1.55
C ILE A 159 6.69 -5.22 -0.35
N ASN A 160 7.54 -6.09 0.21
CA ASN A 160 7.29 -6.65 1.53
C ASN A 160 7.33 -5.49 2.52
N LEU A 161 6.14 -4.99 2.89
CA LEU A 161 5.95 -4.18 4.09
C LEU A 161 5.94 -5.10 5.32
#